data_AF-A0A934DR75-F1
#
_entry.id   AF-A0A934DR75-F1
#
_cell.length_a   1.000
_cell.length_b   1.000
_cell.length_c   1.000
_cell.angle_alpha   90.00
_cell.angle_beta   90.00
_cell.angle_gamma   90.00
#
_symmetry.space_group_name_H-M   'P 1'
#
loop_
_entity.id
_entity.type
_entity.pdbx_description
1 polymer ?
#
loop_
_entity_poly.entity_id
_entity_poly.type
_entity_poly.pdbx_seq_one_letter_code
_entity_poly.pdbx_strand_id
1 'polypeptide(L)'
;MRRLLEGVRRNLGPTPRKLAGLPHPTPPAGMDCVHPLWRAHEALSFLTRDSEVLMAVVITAHECLYSPGENAAFARAIFPSVSDGDYYDLDDLHRAAVEIEQLLTGALPVDKKLCDFASQLRVTQAQVGKVDVPRAIARFQKLQLSCLVVYPSLLPRPYLASVFLPVLVHPDIEPIAMVPARFWGEELTRAWIELSLELP
;
A
#
# COMPACT_ATOMS: atom_id res chain seq x y z
N MET A 1 -11.90 8.22 -9.15
CA MET A 1 -11.27 7.64 -7.93
C MET A 1 -11.82 8.19 -6.62
N ARG A 2 -11.82 9.51 -6.39
CA ARG A 2 -12.35 10.12 -5.16
C ARG A 2 -13.70 9.55 -4.69
N ARG A 3 -14.67 9.47 -5.60
CA ARG A 3 -15.99 8.85 -5.34
C ARG A 3 -15.90 7.39 -4.86
N LEU A 4 -14.97 6.60 -5.40
CA LEU A 4 -14.76 5.20 -5.01
C LEU A 4 -14.23 5.14 -3.57
N LEU A 5 -13.24 5.98 -3.23
CA LEU A 5 -12.69 6.07 -1.87
C LEU A 5 -13.69 6.63 -0.85
N GLU A 6 -14.56 7.55 -1.25
CA GLU A 6 -15.69 7.99 -0.41
C GLU A 6 -16.63 6.84 -0.06
N GLY A 7 -16.85 5.91 -0.99
CA GLY A 7 -17.56 4.64 -0.73
C GLY A 7 -16.85 3.79 0.33
N VAL A 8 -15.51 3.65 0.20
CA VAL A 8 -14.70 2.93 1.19
C VAL A 8 -14.79 3.56 2.57
N ARG A 9 -14.64 4.88 2.66
CA ARG A 9 -14.75 5.65 3.92
C ARG A 9 -16.12 5.47 4.56
N ARG A 10 -17.19 5.54 3.77
CA ARG A 10 -18.56 5.35 4.25
C ARG A 10 -18.75 3.95 4.83
N ASN A 11 -18.27 2.92 4.14
CA ASN A 11 -18.40 1.53 4.57
C ASN A 11 -17.54 1.20 5.80
N LEU A 12 -16.38 1.85 5.93
CA LEU A 12 -15.53 1.74 7.12
C LEU A 12 -16.13 2.43 8.36
N GLY A 13 -17.02 3.41 8.14
CA GLY A 13 -17.61 4.22 9.20
C GLY A 13 -16.72 5.37 9.67
N PRO A 14 -17.18 6.15 10.66
CA PRO A 14 -16.47 7.31 11.16
C PRO A 14 -15.20 6.92 11.93
N THR A 15 -14.25 7.85 11.99
CA THR A 15 -13.08 7.77 12.87
C THR A 15 -13.50 8.02 14.33
N PRO A 16 -13.00 7.25 15.33
CA PRO A 16 -12.12 6.09 15.22
C PRO A 16 -12.87 4.85 14.69
N ARG A 17 -12.29 4.21 13.68
CA ARG A 17 -12.92 3.08 12.99
C ARG A 17 -12.88 1.83 13.86
N LYS A 18 -13.91 0.99 13.78
CA LYS A 18 -13.91 -0.35 14.39
C LYS A 18 -13.92 -1.38 13.28
N LEU A 19 -12.81 -2.09 13.09
CA LEU A 19 -12.76 -3.26 12.21
C LEU A 19 -13.34 -4.49 12.92
N ALA A 20 -14.55 -4.35 13.48
CA ALA A 20 -15.22 -5.43 14.20
C ALA A 20 -15.42 -6.64 13.27
N GLY A 21 -15.15 -7.84 13.79
CA GLY A 21 -15.37 -9.09 13.08
C GLY A 21 -14.51 -9.29 11.83
N LEU A 22 -13.35 -8.63 11.71
CA LEU A 22 -12.30 -9.18 10.84
C LEU A 22 -11.72 -10.41 11.54
N PRO A 23 -11.56 -11.55 10.84
CA PRO A 23 -10.71 -12.60 11.36
C PRO A 23 -9.32 -12.00 11.62
N HIS A 24 -8.70 -12.32 12.76
CA HIS A 24 -7.32 -11.97 13.01
C HIS A 24 -6.49 -12.66 11.93
N PRO A 25 -5.97 -11.93 10.94
CA PRO A 25 -5.33 -12.59 9.83
C PRO A 25 -4.02 -13.19 10.33
N THR A 26 -3.68 -14.40 9.89
CA THR A 26 -2.41 -15.02 10.29
C THR A 26 -1.25 -14.14 9.78
N PRO A 27 -0.26 -13.81 10.62
CA PRO A 27 0.90 -13.07 10.15
C PRO A 27 1.66 -13.88 9.09
N PRO A 28 2.38 -13.22 8.16
CA PRO A 28 3.29 -13.87 7.22
C PRO A 28 4.22 -14.88 7.89
N ALA A 29 4.58 -15.94 7.16
CA ALA A 29 5.56 -16.91 7.65
C ALA A 29 6.90 -16.22 7.98
N GLY A 30 7.49 -16.55 9.13
CA GLY A 30 8.74 -15.93 9.61
C GLY A 30 8.58 -14.54 10.24
N MET A 31 7.35 -14.04 10.37
CA MET A 31 7.06 -12.79 11.07
C MET A 31 6.72 -13.07 12.54
N ASP A 32 7.67 -12.78 13.43
CA ASP A 32 7.50 -12.87 14.87
C ASP A 32 7.33 -11.48 15.51
N CYS A 33 7.23 -11.42 16.84
CA CYS A 33 7.02 -10.18 17.59
C CYS A 33 8.18 -9.17 17.53
N VAL A 34 9.35 -9.58 17.01
CA VAL A 34 10.49 -8.66 16.80
C VAL A 34 10.58 -8.17 15.36
N HIS A 35 9.80 -8.75 14.43
CA HIS A 35 9.79 -8.33 13.05
C HIS A 35 9.35 -6.85 12.95
N PRO A 36 10.02 -6.00 12.14
CA PRO A 36 9.69 -4.58 12.06
C PRO A 36 8.22 -4.31 11.69
N LEU A 37 7.66 -5.15 10.82
CA LEU A 37 6.25 -5.06 10.42
C LEU A 37 5.28 -5.71 11.42
N TRP A 38 5.75 -6.29 12.53
CA TRP A 38 4.87 -6.79 13.60
C TRP A 38 4.00 -5.67 14.13
N ARG A 39 4.60 -4.48 14.25
CA ARG A 39 3.85 -3.26 14.53
C ARG A 39 2.84 -2.94 13.44
N ALA A 40 3.09 -3.19 12.15
CA ALA A 40 2.06 -2.99 11.11
C ALA A 40 0.86 -3.94 11.30
N HIS A 41 1.13 -5.18 11.68
CA HIS A 41 0.12 -6.20 11.97
C HIS A 41 -0.70 -5.86 13.23
N GLU A 42 -0.05 -5.46 14.32
CA GLU A 42 -0.72 -5.00 15.56
C GLU A 42 -1.36 -3.61 15.43
N ALA A 43 -0.72 -2.72 14.66
CA ALA A 43 -1.14 -1.34 14.47
C ALA A 43 -2.40 -1.24 13.64
N LEU A 44 -2.97 -2.31 13.13
CA LEU A 44 -4.30 -2.24 12.53
C LEU A 44 -5.32 -1.61 13.49
N SER A 45 -5.17 -1.82 14.81
CA SER A 45 -6.01 -1.16 15.84
C SER A 45 -5.69 0.32 16.08
N PHE A 46 -4.47 0.76 15.75
CA PHE A 46 -4.05 2.16 15.88
C PHE A 46 -4.34 2.93 14.60
N LEU A 47 -4.05 2.33 13.44
CA LEU A 47 -4.37 2.83 12.10
C LEU A 47 -5.87 2.98 11.88
N THR A 48 -6.74 2.40 12.71
CA THR A 48 -8.17 2.70 12.61
C THR A 48 -8.54 4.03 13.27
N ARG A 49 -7.74 4.53 14.20
CA ARG A 49 -7.86 5.87 14.79
C ARG A 49 -7.12 6.86 13.90
N ASP A 50 -7.72 8.01 13.62
CA ASP A 50 -7.11 9.19 12.98
C ASP A 50 -6.36 8.97 11.65
N SER A 51 -6.53 7.81 11.00
CA SER A 51 -5.98 7.58 9.66
C SER A 51 -6.87 8.11 8.56
N GLU A 52 -6.24 8.40 7.43
CA GLU A 52 -6.91 8.64 6.16
C GLU A 52 -6.98 7.37 5.33
N VAL A 53 -8.05 7.27 4.53
CA VAL A 53 -8.17 6.25 3.49
C VAL A 53 -7.64 6.83 2.21
N LEU A 54 -6.55 6.27 1.68
CA LEU A 54 -5.91 6.71 0.43
C LEU A 54 -5.85 5.55 -0.56
N MET A 55 -5.68 5.86 -1.85
CA MET A 55 -5.28 4.84 -2.83
C MET A 55 -3.76 4.77 -2.85
N ALA A 56 -3.22 3.56 -2.73
CA ALA A 56 -1.82 3.25 -2.92
C ALA A 56 -1.61 2.46 -4.21
N VAL A 57 -0.38 2.48 -4.71
CA VAL A 57 0.10 1.61 -5.79
C VAL A 57 1.21 0.72 -5.25
N VAL A 58 0.99 -0.58 -5.32
CA VAL A 58 1.99 -1.60 -4.99
C VAL A 58 3.11 -1.56 -6.02
N ILE A 59 4.33 -1.38 -5.55
CA ILE A 59 5.56 -1.30 -6.37
C ILE A 59 6.19 -2.68 -6.49
N THR A 60 6.31 -3.37 -5.36
CA THR A 60 6.90 -4.72 -5.27
C THR A 60 6.12 -5.52 -4.26
N ALA A 61 5.89 -6.79 -4.56
CA ALA A 61 5.21 -7.72 -3.69
C ALA A 61 5.89 -9.09 -3.75
N HIS A 62 5.82 -9.86 -2.67
CA HIS A 62 6.27 -11.25 -2.69
C HIS A 62 5.49 -12.05 -3.75
N GLU A 63 6.17 -12.92 -4.50
CA GLU A 63 5.59 -13.64 -5.65
C GLU A 63 4.34 -14.46 -5.29
N CYS A 64 4.28 -14.98 -4.06
CA CYS A 64 3.13 -15.74 -3.56
C CYS A 64 1.83 -14.94 -3.53
N LEU A 65 1.89 -13.60 -3.55
CA LEU A 65 0.70 -12.75 -3.59
C LEU A 65 0.02 -12.77 -4.96
N TYR A 66 0.71 -13.16 -6.04
CA TYR A 66 0.14 -13.17 -7.40
C TYR A 66 -0.53 -14.50 -7.79
N SER A 67 -0.55 -15.48 -6.88
CA SER A 67 -1.23 -16.76 -7.07
C SER A 67 -2.31 -16.94 -6.01
N PRO A 68 -3.43 -17.64 -6.32
CA PRO A 68 -4.45 -17.95 -5.32
C PRO A 68 -3.86 -18.60 -4.07
N GLY A 69 -4.13 -18.03 -2.89
CA GLY A 69 -3.64 -18.54 -1.62
C GLY A 69 -4.16 -17.75 -0.43
N GLU A 70 -3.75 -18.18 0.77
CA GLU A 70 -4.13 -17.52 2.03
C GLU A 70 -2.94 -16.89 2.76
N ASN A 71 -1.73 -17.15 2.27
CA ASN A 71 -0.51 -16.71 2.92
C ASN A 71 -0.35 -15.20 2.77
N ALA A 72 -0.40 -14.51 3.91
CA ALA A 72 -0.03 -13.12 3.97
C ALA A 72 1.43 -12.93 3.59
N ALA A 73 1.76 -11.83 2.92
CA ALA A 73 3.14 -11.50 2.62
C ALA A 73 3.35 -9.99 2.53
N PHE A 74 4.61 -9.60 2.49
CA PHE A 74 5.00 -8.20 2.43
C PHE A 74 4.90 -7.64 1.02
N ALA A 75 4.52 -6.37 0.97
CA ALA A 75 4.58 -5.54 -0.20
C ALA A 75 5.13 -4.16 0.16
N ARG A 76 5.56 -3.43 -0.86
CA ARG A 76 5.86 -2.00 -0.79
C ARG A 76 4.87 -1.27 -1.66
N ALA A 77 4.36 -0.16 -1.16
CA ALA A 77 3.46 0.67 -1.91
C ALA A 77 3.84 2.14 -1.77
N ILE A 78 3.54 2.92 -2.82
CA ILE A 78 3.52 4.38 -2.75
C ILE A 78 2.11 4.89 -2.60
N PHE A 79 1.98 6.02 -1.92
CA PHE A 79 0.72 6.72 -1.69
C PHE A 79 0.98 8.23 -1.57
N PRO A 80 -0.03 9.07 -1.82
CA PRO A 80 0.05 10.51 -1.56
C PRO A 80 0.26 10.82 -0.09
N SER A 81 0.97 11.90 0.24
CA SER A 81 1.07 12.35 1.62
C SER A 81 -0.29 12.79 2.16
N VAL A 82 -0.57 12.47 3.43
CA VAL A 82 -1.82 12.81 4.13
C VAL A 82 -2.13 14.32 4.07
N SER A 83 -1.09 15.18 4.03
CA SER A 83 -1.26 16.64 3.98
C SER A 83 -1.85 17.18 2.68
N ASP A 84 -1.75 16.42 1.58
CA ASP A 84 -2.13 16.90 0.25
C ASP A 84 -3.58 16.48 -0.11
N GLY A 85 -4.26 15.76 0.78
CA GLY A 85 -5.67 15.37 0.64
C GLY A 85 -5.94 14.40 -0.53
N ASP A 86 -7.16 14.47 -1.08
CA ASP A 86 -7.65 13.59 -2.17
C ASP A 86 -7.20 14.01 -3.57
N TYR A 87 -6.33 15.02 -3.69
CA TYR A 87 -5.95 15.58 -4.98
C TYR A 87 -4.71 14.90 -5.53
N TYR A 88 -4.88 13.76 -6.17
CA TYR A 88 -3.81 13.06 -6.86
C TYR A 88 -4.32 12.34 -8.11
N ASP A 89 -3.49 12.37 -9.13
CA ASP A 89 -3.69 11.65 -10.39
C ASP A 89 -3.14 10.22 -10.25
N LEU A 90 -3.95 9.22 -10.60
CA LEU A 90 -3.56 7.81 -10.52
C LEU A 90 -2.54 7.43 -11.58
N ASP A 91 -2.55 8.07 -12.74
CA ASP A 91 -1.58 7.81 -13.80
C ASP A 91 -0.21 8.35 -13.37
N ASP A 92 -0.19 9.50 -12.70
CA ASP A 92 1.02 10.03 -12.07
C ASP A 92 1.54 9.10 -10.96
N LEU A 93 0.65 8.61 -10.11
CA LEU A 93 1.01 7.69 -9.03
C LEU A 93 1.53 6.36 -9.61
N HIS A 94 0.85 5.79 -10.59
CA HIS A 94 1.28 4.54 -11.23
C HIS A 94 2.61 4.70 -11.95
N ARG A 95 2.82 5.80 -12.70
CA ARG A 95 4.12 6.09 -13.32
C ARG A 95 5.22 6.18 -12.27
N ALA A 96 4.98 6.88 -11.15
CA ALA A 96 5.96 6.97 -10.08
C ALA A 96 6.31 5.58 -9.50
N ALA A 97 5.33 4.68 -9.39
CA ALA A 97 5.59 3.30 -8.95
C ALA A 97 6.50 2.56 -9.93
N VAL A 98 6.21 2.64 -11.23
CA VAL A 98 7.04 2.02 -12.30
C VAL A 98 8.47 2.57 -12.27
N GLU A 99 8.64 3.89 -12.13
CA GLU A 99 9.98 4.50 -12.02
C GLU A 99 10.74 3.98 -10.77
N ILE A 100 10.07 3.81 -9.63
CA ILE A 100 10.69 3.26 -8.42
C ILE A 100 11.03 1.77 -8.57
N GLU A 101 10.17 0.99 -9.21
CA GLU A 101 10.42 -0.42 -9.51
C GLU A 101 11.67 -0.59 -10.40
N GLN A 102 11.82 0.27 -11.41
CA GLN A 102 13.02 0.31 -12.25
C GLN A 102 14.27 0.67 -11.44
N LEU A 103 14.17 1.57 -10.45
CA LEU A 103 15.28 1.88 -9.54
C LEU A 103 15.61 0.72 -8.60
N LEU A 104 14.70 -0.21 -8.34
CA LEU A 104 14.96 -1.40 -7.52
C LEU A 104 15.69 -2.49 -8.30
N THR A 105 15.38 -2.64 -9.59
CA THR A 105 15.83 -3.75 -10.44
C THR A 105 16.97 -3.37 -11.40
N GLY A 106 17.12 -2.09 -11.73
CA GLY A 106 18.05 -1.59 -12.75
C GLY A 106 19.44 -1.19 -12.26
N ALA A 107 20.16 -0.42 -13.07
CA ALA A 107 21.40 0.24 -12.65
C ALA A 107 21.11 1.44 -11.73
N LEU A 108 22.04 1.77 -10.83
CA LEU A 108 21.90 2.96 -10.01
C LEU A 108 22.02 4.23 -10.88
N PRO A 109 21.17 5.24 -10.66
CA PRO A 109 21.19 6.47 -11.42
C PRO A 109 22.44 7.30 -11.12
N VAL A 110 22.84 8.16 -12.07
CA VAL A 110 23.98 9.09 -11.90
C VAL A 110 23.62 10.23 -10.94
N ASP A 111 22.34 10.64 -10.89
CA ASP A 111 21.87 11.63 -9.93
C ASP A 111 22.04 11.11 -8.51
N LYS A 112 22.79 11.86 -7.69
CA LYS A 112 23.15 11.44 -6.33
C LYS A 112 21.91 11.22 -5.45
N LYS A 113 20.89 12.10 -5.52
CA LYS A 113 19.71 11.98 -4.65
C LYS A 113 18.89 10.75 -4.99
N LEU A 114 18.72 10.47 -6.28
CA LEU A 114 18.07 9.24 -6.73
C LEU A 114 18.90 7.99 -6.43
N CYS A 115 20.23 8.09 -6.48
CA CYS A 115 21.13 6.99 -6.14
C CYS A 115 21.06 6.64 -4.64
N ASP A 116 21.09 7.66 -3.79
CA ASP A 116 20.95 7.50 -2.33
C ASP A 116 19.59 6.88 -1.99
N PHE A 117 18.51 7.37 -2.61
CA PHE A 117 17.16 6.82 -2.46
C PHE A 117 17.08 5.35 -2.94
N ALA A 118 17.55 5.04 -4.14
CA ALA A 118 17.56 3.67 -4.67
C ALA A 118 18.40 2.72 -3.80
N SER A 119 19.56 3.18 -3.31
CA SER A 119 20.42 2.42 -2.41
C SER A 119 19.71 2.11 -1.09
N GLN A 120 19.05 3.11 -0.49
CA GLN A 120 18.23 2.92 0.70
C GLN A 120 17.16 1.84 0.46
N LEU A 121 16.42 1.93 -0.65
CA LEU A 121 15.35 0.99 -0.98
C LEU A 121 15.85 -0.45 -1.22
N ARG A 122 17.04 -0.64 -1.77
CA ARG A 122 17.60 -1.97 -2.04
C ARG A 122 18.10 -2.69 -0.79
N VAL A 123 18.70 -1.96 0.14
CA VAL A 123 19.26 -2.54 1.39
C VAL A 123 18.17 -2.97 2.35
N THR A 124 17.02 -2.32 2.32
CA THR A 124 16.02 -2.44 3.38
C THR A 124 14.75 -3.15 2.93
N GLN A 125 14.86 -4.41 2.49
CA GLN A 125 13.70 -5.23 2.09
C GLN A 125 12.53 -5.19 3.11
N ALA A 126 12.81 -4.93 4.39
CA ALA A 126 11.83 -4.92 5.48
C ALA A 126 11.83 -3.67 6.39
N GLN A 127 12.45 -2.53 6.03
CA GLN A 127 12.32 -1.34 6.90
C GLN A 127 10.97 -0.64 6.70
N VAL A 128 10.44 -0.24 7.84
CA VAL A 128 9.03 0.10 8.10
C VAL A 128 8.75 1.59 7.91
N GLY A 129 9.80 2.38 7.77
CA GLY A 129 9.71 3.83 7.68
C GLY A 129 8.93 4.28 6.45
N LYS A 130 8.17 5.37 6.64
CA LYS A 130 7.75 6.17 5.50
C LYS A 130 8.96 6.87 4.92
N VAL A 131 9.19 6.66 3.63
CA VAL A 131 10.26 7.34 2.90
C VAL A 131 9.61 8.32 1.93
N ASP A 132 10.01 9.58 2.02
CA ASP A 132 9.57 10.57 1.06
C ASP A 132 10.17 10.28 -0.32
N VAL A 133 9.30 10.22 -1.33
CA VAL A 133 9.72 9.98 -2.70
C VAL A 133 10.37 11.26 -3.25
N PRO A 134 11.57 11.18 -3.86
CA PRO A 134 12.22 12.34 -4.45
C PRO A 134 11.34 13.04 -5.48
N ARG A 135 11.38 14.38 -5.51
CA ARG A 135 10.62 15.20 -6.48
C ARG A 135 10.90 14.86 -7.94
N ALA A 136 12.07 14.30 -8.25
CA ALA A 136 12.39 13.83 -9.59
C ALA A 136 11.41 12.75 -10.09
N ILE A 137 10.90 11.92 -9.17
CA ILE A 137 9.90 10.88 -9.44
C ILE A 137 8.48 11.41 -9.15
N ALA A 138 8.31 12.04 -7.99
CA ALA A 138 7.00 12.48 -7.50
C ALA A 138 6.44 13.72 -8.25
N ARG A 139 7.27 14.39 -9.05
CA ARG A 139 6.97 15.61 -9.80
C ARG A 139 6.36 16.70 -8.90
N PHE A 140 5.07 16.95 -9.06
CA PHE A 140 4.32 18.02 -8.39
C PHE A 140 3.59 17.55 -7.12
N GLN A 141 3.59 16.25 -6.83
CA GLN A 141 2.89 15.65 -5.70
C GLN A 141 3.88 15.28 -4.60
N LYS A 142 3.47 15.32 -3.32
CA LYS A 142 4.25 14.68 -2.26
C LYS A 142 3.80 13.23 -2.16
N LEU A 143 4.70 12.32 -2.52
CA LEU A 143 4.47 10.89 -2.42
C LEU A 143 5.32 10.31 -1.30
N GLN A 144 4.79 9.30 -0.64
CA GLN A 144 5.48 8.54 0.38
C GLN A 144 5.46 7.06 0.00
N LEU A 145 6.54 6.36 0.33
CA LEU A 145 6.69 4.93 0.18
C LEU A 145 6.66 4.29 1.57
N SER A 146 5.92 3.19 1.73
CA SER A 146 5.96 2.37 2.94
C SER A 146 5.81 0.89 2.60
N CYS A 147 6.21 0.05 3.54
CA CYS A 147 5.85 -1.37 3.52
C CYS A 147 4.44 -1.58 4.10
N LEU A 148 3.79 -2.65 3.65
CA LEU A 148 2.53 -3.17 4.18
C LEU A 148 2.51 -4.69 4.16
N VAL A 149 1.60 -5.26 4.94
CA VAL A 149 1.24 -6.68 4.84
C VAL A 149 -0.03 -6.79 4.00
N VAL A 150 0.04 -7.59 2.94
CA VAL A 150 -1.11 -7.95 2.11
C VAL A 150 -1.63 -9.30 2.57
N TYR A 151 -2.93 -9.36 2.80
CA TYR A 151 -3.64 -10.58 3.18
C TYR A 151 -4.54 -10.99 2.01
N PRO A 152 -4.15 -11.99 1.20
CA PRO A 152 -4.93 -12.40 0.04
C PRO A 152 -6.38 -12.75 0.36
N SER A 153 -6.65 -13.35 1.53
CA SER A 153 -7.99 -13.66 2.02
C SER A 153 -8.89 -12.43 2.26
N LEU A 154 -8.32 -11.23 2.29
CA LEU A 154 -9.03 -9.96 2.46
C LEU A 154 -9.17 -9.16 1.14
N LEU A 155 -8.74 -9.71 0.01
CA LEU A 155 -8.88 -9.13 -1.32
C LEU A 155 -10.14 -9.67 -2.03
N PRO A 156 -10.63 -9.02 -3.12
CA PRO A 156 -11.78 -9.52 -3.88
C PRO A 156 -11.56 -10.90 -4.50
N ARG A 157 -10.32 -11.17 -4.90
CA ARG A 157 -9.82 -12.49 -5.28
C ARG A 157 -8.74 -12.88 -4.29
N PRO A 158 -8.49 -14.16 -4.00
CA PRO A 158 -7.50 -14.59 -3.00
C PRO A 158 -6.05 -14.45 -3.51
N TYR A 159 -5.74 -13.35 -4.21
CA TYR A 159 -4.45 -12.97 -4.77
C TYR A 159 -4.49 -11.49 -5.20
N LEU A 160 -3.33 -10.85 -5.29
CA LEU A 160 -3.12 -9.47 -5.72
C LEU A 160 -3.24 -9.37 -7.25
N ALA A 161 -4.46 -9.24 -7.74
CA ALA A 161 -4.76 -9.14 -9.16
C ALA A 161 -4.47 -7.74 -9.75
N SER A 162 -4.49 -6.69 -8.93
CA SER A 162 -4.15 -5.32 -9.34
C SER A 162 -3.24 -4.68 -8.31
N VAL A 163 -2.36 -3.80 -8.78
CA VAL A 163 -1.41 -3.05 -7.95
C VAL A 163 -2.08 -1.92 -7.15
N PHE A 164 -3.29 -1.49 -7.51
CA PHE A 164 -4.00 -0.44 -6.78
C PHE A 164 -4.66 -1.00 -5.53
N LEU A 165 -4.41 -0.43 -4.36
CA LEU A 165 -5.03 -0.86 -3.11
C LEU A 165 -5.48 0.34 -2.27
N PRO A 166 -6.73 0.38 -1.78
CA PRO A 166 -7.10 1.31 -0.72
C PRO A 166 -6.36 0.93 0.56
N VAL A 167 -5.74 1.92 1.19
CA VAL A 167 -4.93 1.77 2.40
C VAL A 167 -5.36 2.75 3.49
N LEU A 168 -5.12 2.38 4.75
CA LEU A 168 -5.17 3.26 5.90
C LEU A 168 -3.78 3.81 6.17
N VAL A 169 -3.68 5.14 6.22
CA VAL A 169 -2.45 5.87 6.49
C VAL A 169 -2.67 6.82 7.66
N HIS A 170 -1.97 6.60 8.76
CA HIS A 170 -1.93 7.54 9.88
C HIS A 170 -0.72 8.45 9.73
N PRO A 171 -0.80 9.78 9.95
CA PRO A 171 0.34 10.69 9.76
C PRO A 171 1.59 10.25 10.53
N ASP A 172 1.43 9.93 11.82
CA ASP A 172 2.56 9.65 12.74
C ASP A 172 2.95 8.17 12.87
N ILE A 173 2.26 7.26 12.19
CA ILE A 173 2.59 5.82 12.24
C ILE A 173 3.19 5.44 10.89
N GLU A 174 4.38 4.85 10.93
CA GLU A 174 5.13 4.51 9.72
C GLU A 174 4.42 3.45 8.86
N PRO A 175 4.06 2.26 9.40
CA PRO A 175 3.42 1.25 8.56
C PRO A 175 2.01 1.68 8.14
N ILE A 176 1.64 1.25 6.93
CA ILE A 176 0.28 1.39 6.40
C ILE A 176 -0.42 0.04 6.40
N ALA A 177 -1.76 0.04 6.36
CA ALA A 177 -2.55 -1.19 6.30
C ALA A 177 -3.45 -1.19 5.07
N MET A 178 -3.59 -2.34 4.40
CA MET A 178 -4.62 -2.49 3.37
C MET A 178 -6.01 -2.40 4.00
N VAL A 179 -6.95 -1.77 3.29
CA VAL A 179 -8.37 -1.86 3.64
C VAL A 179 -8.91 -3.18 3.09
N PRO A 180 -9.62 -4.00 3.89
CA PRO A 180 -10.22 -5.24 3.40
C PRO A 180 -11.33 -5.01 2.35
N ALA A 181 -11.42 -5.90 1.37
CA ALA A 181 -12.34 -5.83 0.23
C ALA A 181 -13.81 -5.69 0.61
N ARG A 182 -14.21 -6.26 1.76
CA ARG A 182 -15.58 -6.13 2.28
C ARG A 182 -16.02 -4.67 2.51
N PHE A 183 -15.08 -3.73 2.57
CA PHE A 183 -15.36 -2.30 2.70
C PHE A 183 -15.30 -1.54 1.37
N TRP A 184 -14.87 -2.14 0.27
CA TRP A 184 -14.58 -1.41 -0.97
C TRP A 184 -15.84 -0.91 -1.68
N GLY A 185 -16.98 -1.54 -1.43
CA GLY A 185 -18.18 -1.37 -2.24
C GLY A 185 -18.06 -2.08 -3.59
N GLU A 186 -19.18 -2.25 -4.29
CA GLU A 186 -19.22 -3.01 -5.53
C GLU A 186 -18.47 -2.33 -6.68
N GLU A 187 -18.55 -1.00 -6.76
CA GLU A 187 -17.94 -0.21 -7.85
C GLU A 187 -16.41 -0.33 -7.85
N LEU A 188 -15.78 -0.16 -6.68
CA LEU A 188 -14.32 -0.31 -6.54
C LEU A 188 -13.88 -1.76 -6.70
N THR A 189 -14.63 -2.70 -6.13
CA THR A 189 -14.35 -4.14 -6.28
C THR A 189 -14.33 -4.55 -7.75
N ARG A 190 -15.33 -4.10 -8.53
CA ARG A 190 -15.42 -4.39 -9.96
C ARG A 190 -14.25 -3.75 -10.72
N ALA A 191 -14.01 -2.46 -10.53
CA ALA A 191 -12.93 -1.75 -11.19
C ALA A 191 -11.56 -2.39 -10.92
N TRP A 192 -11.32 -2.82 -9.67
CA TRP A 192 -10.08 -3.50 -9.28
C TRP A 192 -9.91 -4.86 -10.00
N ILE A 193 -11.00 -5.62 -10.14
CA ILE A 193 -10.99 -6.90 -10.88
C ILE A 193 -10.81 -6.66 -12.38
N GLU A 194 -11.44 -5.64 -12.96
CA GLU A 194 -11.32 -5.35 -14.40
C GLU A 194 -9.91 -4.90 -14.75
N LEU A 195 -9.29 -4.03 -13.94
CA LEU A 195 -7.90 -3.61 -14.11
C LEU A 195 -6.91 -4.78 -14.07
N SER A 196 -7.25 -5.88 -13.38
CA SER A 196 -6.41 -7.09 -13.36
C SER A 196 -6.40 -7.87 -14.66
N LEU A 197 -7.36 -7.63 -15.56
CA LEU A 197 -7.48 -8.30 -16.85
C LEU A 197 -6.76 -7.54 -17.97
N GLU A 198 -6.34 -6.30 -17.71
CA GLU A 198 -5.70 -5.42 -18.69
C GLU A 198 -4.17 -5.36 -18.51
N LEU A 199 -3.64 -5.85 -17.40
CA LEU A 199 -2.21 -6.01 -17.17
C LEU A 199 -1.75 -7.34 -17.78
N PRO A 200 -0.84 -7.33 -18.77
CA PRO A 200 -0.40 -8.52 -19.50
C PRO A 200 0.41 -9.51 -18.65
#